data_AF-X1L9S2-F1
#
_entry.id   AF-X1L9S2-F1
#
_cell.length_a   1.000
_cell.length_b   1.000
_cell.length_c   1.000
_cell.angle_alpha   90.00
_cell.angle_beta   90.00
_cell.angle_gamma   90.00
#
_symmetry.space_group_name_H-M   'P 1'
#
loop_
_entity.id
_entity.type
_entity.pdbx_description
1 polymer ?
#
loop_
_entity_poly.entity_id
_entity_poly.type
_entity_poly.pdbx_seq_one_letter_code
_entity_poly.pdbx_strand_id
1 'polypeptide(L)'
;LQVELAQLSYLLPRLIGKGIILSRLGGGIGTRGPGETKLEVDRRRIKEKIVNLKGKLKQIEQQRKIIKKHRKRRAYYTAAIIGYTNAGKSTLLNALSGAEAGVDDKPFATLDPITRKTILPNHENLFLTDTVGFINKLPHHLIAAFHATLSEIEDADLLINVLDVSHAKLEEENRATYSVLKQLKVENKPTI
;
A
#
# COMPACT_ATOMS: atom_id res chain seq x y z
N LEU A 1 -0.78 -1.97 8.22
CA LEU A 1 0.17 -3.08 8.54
C LEU A 1 1.41 -3.09 7.63
N GLN A 2 1.26 -3.02 6.31
CA GLN A 2 2.39 -3.12 5.36
C GLN A 2 3.35 -1.91 5.44
N VAL A 3 2.81 -0.69 5.54
CA VAL A 3 3.60 0.54 5.74
C VAL A 3 4.41 0.47 7.04
N GLU A 4 3.77 0.07 8.15
CA GLU A 4 4.43 -0.09 9.45
C GLU A 4 5.55 -1.14 9.38
N LEU A 5 5.31 -2.27 8.71
CA LEU A 5 6.34 -3.29 8.49
C LEU A 5 7.53 -2.72 7.70
N ALA A 6 7.28 -1.94 6.65
CA ALA A 6 8.33 -1.31 5.85
C ALA A 6 9.14 -0.29 6.66
N GLN A 7 8.48 0.54 7.46
CA GLN A 7 9.14 1.50 8.35
C GLN A 7 10.02 0.80 9.38
N LEU A 8 9.50 -0.22 10.07
CA LEU A 8 10.27 -0.99 11.06
C LEU A 8 11.45 -1.73 10.43
N SER A 9 11.26 -2.31 9.23
CA SER A 9 12.32 -3.01 8.49
C SER A 9 13.43 -2.05 8.04
N TYR A 10 13.09 -0.80 7.73
CA TYR A 10 14.06 0.24 7.37
C TYR A 10 14.82 0.81 8.56
N LEU A 11 14.13 1.00 9.69
CA LEU A 11 14.70 1.54 10.92
C LEU A 11 15.66 0.55 11.62
N LEU A 12 15.32 -0.74 11.62
CA LEU A 12 16.08 -1.79 12.30
C LEU A 12 17.58 -1.80 11.97
N PRO A 13 18.03 -1.80 10.70
CA PRO A 13 19.47 -1.78 10.38
C PRO A 13 20.14 -0.45 10.74
N ARG A 14 19.39 0.65 10.83
CA ARG A 14 19.93 1.99 11.12
C ARG A 14 20.09 2.27 12.62
N LEU A 15 19.33 1.58 13.45
CA LEU A 15 19.52 1.59 14.91
C LEU A 15 20.88 1.00 15.32
N ILE A 16 21.45 0.11 14.49
CA ILE A 16 22.78 -0.49 14.69
C ILE A 16 23.88 0.59 14.67
N GLY A 17 23.79 1.58 13.76
CA GLY A 17 24.80 2.63 13.61
C GLY A 17 24.78 3.69 14.74
N LYS A 18 23.63 3.91 15.40
CA LYS A 18 23.50 4.87 16.52
C LYS A 18 23.91 4.30 17.87
N GLY A 19 24.06 2.97 17.98
CA GLY A 19 24.45 2.30 19.22
C GLY A 19 25.85 2.67 19.71
N ILE A 20 26.77 3.01 18.79
CA ILE A 20 28.15 3.40 19.11
C ILE A 20 28.20 4.75 19.88
N ILE A 21 27.25 5.66 19.61
CA ILE A 21 27.19 6.99 20.24
C ILE A 21 26.46 6.92 21.59
N LEU A 22 25.35 6.16 21.66
CA LEU A 22 24.58 5.98 22.90
C LEU A 22 25.29 5.10 23.94
N SER A 23 26.13 4.15 23.50
CA SER A 23 27.01 3.37 24.38
C SER A 23 28.10 4.23 25.03
N ARG A 24 28.57 5.29 24.36
CA ARG A 24 29.60 6.20 24.90
C ARG A 24 29.05 7.20 25.92
N LEU A 25 27.82 7.67 25.77
CA LEU A 25 27.17 8.56 26.75
C LEU A 25 26.79 7.85 28.07
N GLY A 26 26.72 6.51 28.08
CA GLY A 26 26.56 5.70 29.29
C GLY A 26 27.88 5.29 29.96
N GLY A 27 29.03 5.80 29.50
CA GLY A 27 30.37 5.47 29.97
C GLY A 27 30.78 6.18 31.26
N GLY A 28 29.87 6.29 32.23
CA GLY A 28 30.13 6.93 33.51
C GLY A 28 29.48 6.16 34.66
N ILE A 29 30.30 5.34 35.33
CA ILE A 29 30.09 4.78 36.68
C ILE A 29 28.95 3.74 36.79
N GLY A 30 29.34 2.46 36.80
CA GLY A 30 28.79 1.53 37.79
C GLY A 30 27.63 0.59 37.43
N THR A 31 27.61 -0.06 36.26
CA THR A 31 26.72 -1.23 36.05
C THR A 31 27.47 -2.46 35.51
N ARG A 32 28.19 -3.13 36.41
CA ARG A 32 28.55 -4.55 36.23
C ARG A 32 27.32 -5.41 36.50
N GLY A 33 26.60 -5.77 35.45
CA GLY A 33 25.58 -6.81 35.45
C GLY A 33 25.36 -7.31 34.01
N PRO A 34 25.04 -8.60 33.79
CA PRO A 34 24.77 -9.16 32.46
C PRO A 34 23.37 -8.76 31.97
N GLY A 35 23.06 -7.46 32.02
CA GLY A 35 21.79 -6.89 31.58
C GLY A 35 21.83 -6.54 30.10
N GLU A 36 20.87 -7.06 29.34
CA GLU A 36 20.61 -6.71 27.94
C GLU A 36 20.59 -5.18 27.80
N THR A 37 21.44 -4.62 26.91
CA THR A 37 21.51 -3.16 26.77
C THR A 37 20.15 -2.61 26.31
N LYS A 38 19.78 -1.39 26.71
CA LYS A 38 18.49 -0.78 26.31
C LYS A 38 18.27 -0.82 24.78
N LEU A 39 19.36 -0.68 24.01
CA LEU A 39 19.39 -0.82 22.56
C LEU A 39 19.06 -2.24 22.06
N GLU A 40 19.55 -3.26 22.77
CA GLU A 40 19.34 -4.66 22.46
C GLU A 40 17.90 -5.10 22.79
N VAL A 41 17.35 -4.62 23.91
CA VAL A 41 15.93 -4.77 24.26
C VAL A 41 15.03 -4.12 23.21
N ASP A 42 15.31 -2.89 22.81
CA ASP A 42 14.53 -2.19 21.77
C ASP A 42 14.64 -2.89 20.41
N ARG A 43 15.83 -3.41 20.07
CA ARG A 43 16.04 -4.20 18.85
C ARG A 43 15.20 -5.48 18.86
N ARG A 44 15.16 -6.18 19.99
CA ARG A 44 14.38 -7.41 20.16
C ARG A 44 12.88 -7.11 19.99
N ARG A 45 12.37 -6.06 20.63
CA ARG A 45 10.97 -5.62 20.49
C ARG A 45 10.60 -5.29 19.04
N ILE A 46 11.47 -4.59 18.31
CA ILE A 46 11.24 -4.29 16.88
C ILE A 46 11.21 -5.57 16.05
N LYS A 47 12.13 -6.51 16.28
CA LYS A 47 12.14 -7.82 15.59
C LYS A 47 10.86 -8.61 15.86
N GLU A 48 10.42 -8.68 17.11
CA GLU A 48 9.18 -9.37 17.50
C GLU A 48 7.95 -8.73 16.82
N LYS A 49 7.87 -7.39 16.79
CA LYS A 49 6.84 -6.68 16.02
C LYS A 49 6.87 -7.02 14.54
N ILE A 50 8.05 -7.04 13.91
CA ILE A 50 8.21 -7.42 12.49
C ILE A 50 7.69 -8.83 12.24
N VAL A 51 8.01 -9.80 13.11
CA VAL A 51 7.53 -11.18 12.99
C VAL A 51 6.01 -11.25 13.09
N ASN A 52 5.42 -10.57 14.07
CA ASN A 52 3.96 -10.52 14.25
C ASN A 52 3.26 -9.89 13.04
N LEU A 53 3.76 -8.73 12.58
CA LEU A 53 3.25 -8.04 11.39
C LEU A 53 3.31 -8.93 10.14
N LYS A 54 4.42 -9.63 9.91
CA LYS A 54 4.53 -10.60 8.79
C LYS A 54 3.51 -11.73 8.90
N GLY A 55 3.27 -12.25 10.11
CA GLY A 55 2.25 -13.28 10.36
C GLY A 55 0.84 -12.80 9.99
N LYS A 56 0.46 -11.59 10.43
CA LYS A 56 -0.83 -10.97 10.08
C LYS A 56 -0.97 -10.75 8.57
N LEU A 57 0.08 -10.29 7.90
CA LEU A 57 0.05 -10.10 6.44
C LEU A 57 -0.17 -11.42 5.68
N LYS A 58 0.45 -12.52 6.14
CA LYS A 58 0.25 -13.85 5.54
C LYS A 58 -1.21 -14.32 5.65
N GLN A 59 -1.88 -14.03 6.77
CA GLN A 59 -3.30 -14.33 6.95
C GLN A 59 -4.18 -13.53 5.98
N ILE A 60 -3.90 -12.23 5.81
CA ILE A 60 -4.59 -11.37 4.85
C ILE A 60 -4.41 -11.89 3.42
N GLU A 61 -3.19 -12.30 3.05
CA GLU A 61 -2.90 -12.86 1.73
C GLU A 61 -3.69 -14.16 1.47
N GLN A 62 -3.82 -15.03 2.47
CA GLN A 62 -4.64 -16.24 2.38
C GLN A 62 -6.12 -15.93 2.19
N GLN A 63 -6.67 -14.98 2.96
CA GLN A 63 -8.05 -14.52 2.79
C GLN A 63 -8.30 -13.97 1.39
N ARG A 64 -7.37 -13.17 0.86
CA ARG A 64 -7.44 -12.64 -0.52
C ARG A 64 -7.46 -13.76 -1.56
N LYS A 65 -6.63 -14.80 -1.44
CA LYS A 65 -6.64 -15.96 -2.35
C LYS A 65 -7.99 -16.67 -2.36
N ILE A 66 -8.65 -16.80 -1.21
CA ILE A 66 -9.99 -17.39 -1.10
C ILE A 66 -11.01 -16.53 -1.85
N ILE A 67 -11.04 -15.22 -1.58
CA ILE A 67 -11.94 -14.26 -2.26
C ILE A 67 -11.74 -14.33 -3.78
N LYS A 68 -10.49 -14.32 -4.25
CA LYS A 68 -10.13 -14.45 -5.66
C LYS A 68 -10.68 -15.73 -6.29
N LYS A 69 -10.55 -16.87 -5.59
CA LYS A 69 -11.08 -18.16 -6.06
C LYS A 69 -12.61 -18.13 -6.18
N HIS A 70 -13.30 -17.49 -5.25
CA HIS A 70 -14.75 -17.31 -5.33
C HIS A 70 -15.17 -16.41 -6.50
N ARG A 71 -14.44 -15.33 -6.76
CA ARG A 71 -14.70 -14.43 -7.90
C ARG A 71 -14.56 -15.15 -9.25
N LYS A 72 -13.46 -15.88 -9.45
CA LYS A 72 -13.22 -16.66 -10.69
C LYS A 72 -14.33 -17.67 -10.98
N ARG A 73 -14.96 -18.24 -9.95
CA ARG A 73 -16.07 -19.20 -10.12
C ARG A 73 -17.41 -18.55 -10.47
N ARG A 74 -17.58 -17.26 -10.21
CA ARG A 74 -18.85 -16.54 -10.40
C ARG A 74 -18.85 -15.56 -11.58
N ALA A 75 -17.73 -15.46 -12.32
CA ALA A 75 -17.57 -14.60 -13.49
C ALA A 75 -17.95 -13.12 -13.23
N TYR A 76 -17.58 -12.60 -12.06
CA TYR A 76 -17.77 -11.18 -11.78
C TYR A 76 -16.69 -10.33 -12.44
N TYR A 77 -17.09 -9.25 -13.09
CA TYR A 77 -16.17 -8.25 -13.62
C TYR A 77 -15.56 -7.41 -12.49
N THR A 78 -14.29 -7.08 -12.65
CA THR A 78 -13.53 -6.29 -11.69
C THR A 78 -12.83 -5.13 -12.39
N ALA A 79 -12.86 -3.96 -11.76
CA ALA A 79 -12.11 -2.80 -12.25
C ALA A 79 -11.36 -2.14 -11.10
N ALA A 80 -10.14 -1.69 -11.37
CA ALA A 80 -9.30 -0.98 -10.42
C ALA A 80 -9.17 0.49 -10.83
N ILE A 81 -9.47 1.39 -9.90
CA ILE A 81 -9.31 2.83 -10.09
C ILE A 81 -7.87 3.18 -9.74
N ILE A 82 -7.11 3.65 -10.72
CA ILE A 82 -5.70 4.01 -10.62
C ILE A 82 -5.53 5.50 -10.90
N GLY A 83 -4.34 6.02 -10.60
CA GLY A 83 -4.00 7.41 -10.84
C GLY A 83 -3.23 8.03 -9.68
N TYR A 84 -2.76 9.26 -9.90
CA TYR A 84 -1.92 9.97 -8.95
C TYR A 84 -2.68 10.26 -7.64
N THR A 85 -1.97 10.46 -6.54
CA THR A 85 -2.60 10.86 -5.28
C THR A 85 -3.39 12.15 -5.46
N ASN A 86 -4.52 12.27 -4.75
CA ASN A 86 -5.45 13.39 -4.87
C ASN A 86 -6.15 13.59 -6.24
N ALA A 87 -6.01 12.66 -7.19
CA ALA A 87 -6.71 12.75 -8.48
C ALA A 87 -8.25 12.57 -8.41
N GLY A 88 -8.84 12.43 -7.22
CA GLY A 88 -10.28 12.19 -7.07
C GLY A 88 -10.73 10.73 -7.20
N LYS A 89 -9.82 9.75 -7.08
CA LYS A 89 -10.14 8.31 -7.18
C LYS A 89 -11.23 7.86 -6.19
N SER A 90 -11.10 8.22 -4.92
CA SER A 90 -12.08 7.87 -3.88
C SER A 90 -13.42 8.59 -4.11
N THR A 91 -13.39 9.83 -4.59
CA THR A 91 -14.59 10.58 -5.01
C THR A 91 -15.31 9.87 -6.15
N LEU A 92 -14.57 9.38 -7.16
CA LEU A 92 -15.14 8.61 -8.25
C LEU A 92 -15.75 7.28 -7.77
N LEU A 93 -15.05 6.56 -6.88
CA LEU A 93 -15.59 5.34 -6.28
C LEU A 93 -16.92 5.61 -5.57
N ASN A 94 -16.99 6.68 -4.78
CA ASN A 94 -18.20 7.08 -4.07
C ASN A 94 -19.35 7.39 -5.02
N ALA A 95 -19.08 8.20 -6.05
CA ALA A 95 -20.08 8.54 -7.05
C ALA A 95 -20.63 7.30 -7.78
N LEU A 96 -19.76 6.33 -8.12
CA LEU A 96 -20.14 5.12 -8.85
C LEU A 96 -20.77 4.03 -7.96
N SER A 97 -20.50 4.03 -6.67
CA SER A 97 -20.99 2.99 -5.74
C SER A 97 -22.08 3.49 -4.78
N GLY A 98 -22.38 4.78 -4.77
CA GLY A 98 -23.35 5.40 -3.86
C GLY A 98 -22.92 5.35 -2.39
N ALA A 99 -21.62 5.25 -2.12
CA ALA A 99 -21.07 5.10 -0.78
C ALA A 99 -20.36 6.37 -0.28
N GLU A 100 -20.25 6.52 1.04
CA GLU A 100 -19.46 7.57 1.70
C GLU A 100 -18.08 7.01 2.12
N ALA A 101 -17.17 6.71 1.17
CA ALA A 101 -15.77 6.53 1.55
C ALA A 101 -15.18 7.89 1.95
N GLY A 102 -14.40 7.92 3.04
CA GLY A 102 -13.73 9.14 3.48
C GLY A 102 -12.81 9.68 2.37
N VAL A 103 -13.04 10.92 1.96
CA VAL A 103 -12.18 11.67 1.05
C VAL A 103 -11.36 12.64 1.90
N ASP A 104 -10.03 12.56 1.82
CA ASP A 104 -9.11 13.45 2.55
C ASP A 104 -8.07 13.95 1.54
N ASP A 105 -7.68 15.23 1.64
CA ASP A 105 -6.73 15.90 0.73
C ASP A 105 -5.26 15.53 1.02
N LYS A 106 -5.03 14.52 1.86
CA LYS A 106 -3.69 14.06 2.23
C LYS A 106 -3.15 13.04 1.24
N PRO A 107 -1.84 13.09 0.93
CA PRO A 107 -1.18 11.98 0.25
C PRO A 107 -1.42 10.67 1.00
N PHE A 108 -1.75 9.60 0.25
CA PHE A 108 -2.12 8.29 0.81
C PHE A 108 -3.46 8.24 1.58
N ALA A 109 -4.43 9.10 1.25
CA ALA A 109 -5.80 8.99 1.79
C ALA A 109 -6.37 7.56 1.70
N THR A 110 -6.05 6.84 0.62
CA THR A 110 -6.34 5.40 0.47
C THR A 110 -5.03 4.60 0.56
N LEU A 111 -4.80 3.94 1.71
CA LEU A 111 -3.65 3.04 1.93
C LEU A 111 -4.01 1.56 1.78
N ASP A 112 -5.18 1.19 2.28
CA ASP A 112 -5.75 -0.13 2.13
C ASP A 112 -6.79 -0.07 1.00
N PRO A 113 -6.76 -0.98 0.02
CA PRO A 113 -7.67 -0.91 -1.10
C PRO A 113 -9.10 -1.18 -0.64
N ILE A 114 -10.05 -0.41 -1.18
CA ILE A 114 -11.47 -0.50 -0.85
C ILE A 114 -12.20 -1.05 -2.06
N THR A 115 -12.76 -2.26 -1.94
CA THR A 115 -13.60 -2.83 -3.00
C THR A 115 -15.08 -2.58 -2.69
N ARG A 116 -15.81 -2.03 -3.66
CA ARG A 116 -17.26 -1.85 -3.62
C ARG A 116 -17.92 -2.53 -4.81
N LYS A 117 -19.16 -2.96 -4.60
CA LYS A 117 -20.01 -3.50 -5.67
C LYS A 117 -20.80 -2.35 -6.28
N THR A 118 -20.76 -2.21 -7.59
CA THR A 118 -21.66 -1.37 -8.38
C THR A 118 -22.45 -2.22 -9.37
N ILE A 119 -23.59 -1.71 -9.81
CA ILE A 119 -24.45 -2.36 -10.80
C ILE A 119 -24.37 -1.51 -12.07
N LEU A 120 -23.94 -2.13 -13.16
CA LEU A 120 -23.85 -1.46 -14.45
C LEU A 120 -25.25 -1.27 -15.08
N PRO A 121 -25.42 -0.36 -16.06
CA PRO A 121 -26.68 -0.15 -16.76
C PRO A 121 -27.23 -1.43 -17.44
N ASN A 122 -26.36 -2.38 -17.78
CA ASN A 122 -26.73 -3.69 -18.32
C ASN A 122 -27.08 -4.73 -17.23
N HIS A 123 -27.26 -4.30 -15.98
CA HIS A 123 -27.55 -5.12 -14.78
C HIS A 123 -26.45 -6.09 -14.34
N GLU A 124 -25.25 -5.99 -14.92
CA GLU A 124 -24.12 -6.79 -14.47
C GLU A 124 -23.49 -6.22 -13.20
N ASN A 125 -22.92 -7.10 -12.37
CA ASN A 125 -22.21 -6.70 -11.17
C ASN A 125 -20.76 -6.38 -11.53
N LEU A 126 -20.33 -5.15 -11.24
CA LEU A 126 -18.94 -4.73 -11.31
C LEU A 126 -18.40 -4.50 -9.90
N PHE A 127 -17.24 -5.07 -9.60
CA PHE A 127 -16.52 -4.76 -8.37
C PHE A 127 -15.45 -3.71 -8.67
N LEU A 128 -15.65 -2.51 -8.13
CA LEU A 128 -14.71 -1.40 -8.23
C LEU A 128 -13.81 -1.37 -7.02
N THR A 129 -12.50 -1.30 -7.25
CA THR A 129 -11.50 -1.21 -6.20
C THR A 129 -10.80 0.15 -6.26
N ASP A 130 -10.91 0.95 -5.20
CA ASP A 130 -10.06 2.13 -5.02
C ASP A 130 -8.67 1.67 -4.56
N THR A 131 -7.64 2.11 -5.28
CA THR A 131 -6.26 1.69 -5.08
C THR A 131 -5.43 2.81 -4.45
N VAL A 132 -4.23 2.47 -3.99
CA VAL A 132 -3.30 3.46 -3.47
C VAL A 132 -2.92 4.44 -4.58
N GLY A 133 -3.04 5.74 -4.30
CA GLY A 133 -2.61 6.78 -5.22
C GLY A 133 -1.11 6.74 -5.49
N PHE A 134 -0.73 6.89 -6.76
CA PHE A 134 0.67 6.95 -7.14
C PHE A 134 1.29 8.29 -6.72
N ILE A 135 2.59 8.25 -6.42
CA ILE A 135 3.40 9.44 -6.18
C ILE A 135 4.68 9.38 -7.02
N ASN A 136 5.18 10.54 -7.41
CA ASN A 136 6.42 10.64 -8.16
C ASN A 136 7.59 10.21 -7.25
N LYS A 137 8.48 9.36 -7.77
CA LYS A 137 9.59 8.74 -7.01
C LYS A 137 9.14 8.03 -5.72
N LEU A 138 8.30 7.00 -5.87
CA LEU A 138 8.00 6.09 -4.77
C LEU A 138 9.29 5.63 -4.07
N PRO A 139 9.44 5.86 -2.76
CA PRO A 139 10.60 5.36 -2.04
C PRO A 139 10.69 3.84 -2.16
N HIS A 140 11.85 3.30 -2.54
CA HIS A 140 12.03 1.84 -2.78
C HIS A 140 11.57 0.96 -1.62
N HIS A 141 11.66 1.45 -0.38
CA HIS A 141 11.20 0.72 0.81
C HIS A 141 9.67 0.61 0.92
N LEU A 142 8.94 1.58 0.34
CA LEU A 142 7.49 1.57 0.26
C LEU A 142 6.96 0.76 -0.93
N ILE A 143 7.75 0.61 -2.00
CA ILE A 143 7.38 -0.21 -3.17
C ILE A 143 7.04 -1.64 -2.73
N ALA A 144 7.84 -2.25 -1.85
CA ALA A 144 7.58 -3.61 -1.37
C ALA A 144 6.30 -3.72 -0.52
N ALA A 145 5.97 -2.69 0.26
CA ALA A 145 4.71 -2.62 0.98
C ALA A 145 3.54 -2.46 0.02
N PHE A 146 3.67 -1.57 -0.97
CA PHE A 146 2.61 -1.33 -1.94
C PHE A 146 2.45 -2.46 -2.96
N HIS A 147 3.47 -3.24 -3.28
CA HIS A 147 3.32 -4.35 -4.23
C HIS A 147 2.23 -5.34 -3.81
N ALA A 148 2.05 -5.55 -2.51
CA ALA A 148 0.99 -6.41 -1.98
C ALA A 148 -0.39 -5.73 -1.96
N THR A 149 -0.50 -4.39 -1.99
CA THR A 149 -1.78 -3.68 -2.19
C THR A 149 -2.09 -3.44 -3.67
N LEU A 150 -1.06 -3.31 -4.50
CA LEU A 150 -1.13 -3.12 -5.95
C LEU A 150 -1.39 -4.44 -6.70
N SER A 151 -1.25 -5.60 -6.05
CA SER A 151 -1.63 -6.89 -6.66
C SER A 151 -3.12 -6.97 -7.01
N GLU A 152 -3.97 -6.10 -6.45
CA GLU A 152 -5.37 -5.99 -6.88
C GLU A 152 -5.49 -5.38 -8.29
N ILE A 153 -4.53 -4.55 -8.72
CA ILE A 153 -4.40 -4.07 -10.11
C ILE A 153 -4.06 -5.23 -11.04
N GLU A 154 -3.20 -6.16 -10.62
CA GLU A 154 -2.86 -7.38 -11.38
C GLU A 154 -4.06 -8.31 -11.57
N ASP A 155 -5.07 -8.21 -10.71
CA ASP A 155 -6.27 -9.06 -10.75
C ASP A 155 -7.48 -8.41 -11.41
N ALA A 156 -7.45 -7.09 -11.65
CA ALA A 156 -8.55 -6.37 -12.29
C ALA A 156 -8.69 -6.69 -13.79
N ASP A 157 -9.91 -6.81 -14.29
CA ASP A 157 -10.17 -7.00 -15.73
C ASP A 157 -9.98 -5.69 -16.51
N LEU A 158 -10.22 -4.56 -15.84
CA LEU A 158 -10.16 -3.21 -16.39
C LEU A 158 -9.44 -2.27 -15.42
N LEU A 159 -8.65 -1.35 -15.95
CA LEU A 159 -8.09 -0.22 -15.20
C LEU A 159 -8.84 1.06 -15.56
N ILE A 160 -9.17 1.87 -14.55
CA ILE A 160 -9.78 3.19 -14.73
C ILE A 160 -8.76 4.22 -14.27
N ASN A 161 -8.16 4.95 -15.20
CA ASN A 161 -7.10 5.92 -14.92
C ASN A 161 -7.68 7.32 -14.69
N VAL A 162 -7.66 7.76 -13.44
CA VAL A 162 -8.18 9.08 -13.06
C VAL A 162 -7.05 10.09 -13.09
N LEU A 163 -7.29 11.18 -13.83
CA LEU A 163 -6.35 12.26 -14.08
C LEU A 163 -6.92 13.59 -13.57
N ASP A 164 -6.14 14.33 -12.78
CA ASP A 164 -6.51 15.67 -12.34
C ASP A 164 -6.15 16.72 -13.39
N VAL A 165 -7.16 17.14 -14.16
CA VAL A 165 -6.99 18.13 -15.24
C VAL A 165 -6.62 19.51 -14.71
N SER A 166 -6.88 19.80 -13.43
CA SER A 166 -6.52 21.09 -12.81
C SER A 166 -5.03 21.17 -12.49
N HIS A 167 -4.32 20.04 -12.44
CA HIS A 167 -2.93 20.00 -12.02
C HIS A 167 -1.97 20.36 -13.17
N ALA A 168 -1.13 21.38 -12.96
CA ALA A 168 -0.18 21.85 -13.97
C ALA A 168 0.84 20.79 -14.43
N LYS A 169 1.02 19.72 -13.65
CA LYS A 169 1.95 18.62 -13.92
C LYS A 169 1.26 17.33 -14.34
N LEU A 170 0.01 17.40 -14.83
CA LEU A 170 -0.78 16.25 -15.28
C LEU A 170 0.02 15.22 -16.10
N GLU A 171 0.78 15.71 -17.08
CA GLU A 171 1.62 14.87 -17.94
C GLU A 171 2.71 14.10 -17.19
N GLU A 172 3.34 14.74 -16.19
CA GLU A 172 4.34 14.08 -15.34
C GLU A 172 3.69 13.04 -14.42
N GLU A 173 2.53 13.35 -13.88
CA GLU A 173 1.76 12.46 -13.01
C GLU A 173 1.24 11.23 -13.77
N ASN A 174 0.74 11.42 -14.99
CA ASN A 174 0.33 10.34 -15.86
C ASN A 174 1.52 9.45 -16.24
N ARG A 175 2.67 10.04 -16.60
CA ARG A 175 3.91 9.28 -16.83
C ARG A 175 4.35 8.49 -15.61
N ALA A 176 4.25 9.06 -14.41
CA ALA A 176 4.55 8.36 -13.17
C ALA A 176 3.62 7.15 -12.97
N THR A 177 2.32 7.31 -13.20
CA THR A 177 1.33 6.22 -13.17
C THR A 177 1.74 5.08 -14.11
N TYR A 178 1.99 5.38 -15.39
CA TYR A 178 2.42 4.36 -16.37
C TYR A 178 3.74 3.69 -16.01
N SER A 179 4.68 4.43 -15.42
CA SER A 179 5.96 3.84 -14.97
C SER A 179 5.75 2.77 -13.89
N VAL A 180 4.78 2.97 -12.99
CA VAL A 180 4.43 2.00 -11.96
C VAL A 180 3.71 0.80 -12.57
N LEU A 181 2.76 1.01 -13.50
CA LEU A 181 2.10 -0.09 -14.22
C LEU A 181 3.11 -0.99 -14.93
N LYS A 182 4.15 -0.40 -15.54
CA LYS A 182 5.26 -1.13 -16.16
C LYS A 182 6.09 -1.94 -15.17
N GLN A 183 6.35 -1.40 -13.99
CA GLN A 183 7.05 -2.13 -12.93
C GLN A 183 6.24 -3.33 -12.42
N LEU A 184 4.91 -3.18 -12.37
CA LEU A 184 3.97 -4.24 -12.01
C LEU A 184 3.67 -5.21 -13.16
N LYS A 185 4.16 -4.95 -14.38
CA LYS A 185 3.92 -5.76 -15.59
C LYS A 185 2.43 -5.86 -15.98
N VAL A 186 1.68 -4.78 -15.77
CA VAL A 186 0.24 -4.69 -16.06
C VAL A 186 -0.09 -3.62 -17.10
N GLU A 187 0.91 -3.10 -17.81
CA GLU A 187 0.72 -2.03 -18.81
C GLU A 187 -0.17 -2.43 -20.00
N ASN A 188 -0.32 -3.73 -20.25
CA ASN A 188 -1.12 -4.25 -21.37
C ASN A 188 -2.61 -4.45 -21.03
N LYS A 189 -3.03 -4.10 -19.81
CA LYS A 189 -4.43 -4.24 -19.41
C LYS A 189 -5.32 -3.20 -20.11
N PRO A 190 -6.57 -3.56 -20.45
CA PRO A 190 -7.54 -2.57 -20.89
C PRO A 190 -7.61 -1.44 -19.86
N THR A 191 -7.42 -0.21 -20.34
CA THR A 191 -7.39 0.99 -19.50
C THR A 191 -8.28 2.03 -20.15
N ILE A 192 -9.14 2.66 -19.33
CA ILE A 192 -9.99 3.79 -19.71
C ILE A 192 -9.53 5.02 -18.95
#